data_AF-A0A9X6AD66-F1
#
_entry.id   AF-A0A9X6AD66-F1
#
_cell.length_a   1.000
_cell.length_b   1.000
_cell.length_c   1.000
_cell.angle_alpha   90.00
_cell.angle_beta   90.00
_cell.angle_gamma   90.00
#
_symmetry.space_group_name_H-M   'P 1'
#
loop_
_entity.id
_entity.type
_entity.pdbx_description
1 polymer ?
#
loop_
_entity_poly.entity_id
_entity_poly.type
_entity_poly.pdbx_seq_one_letter_code
_entity_poly.pdbx_strand_id
1 'polypeptide(L)' 'HVVLSNGEEFDSALVVWTAGNASNPVVHNHSDLPIDERGLLVVRPDLRVGTDSELVSDAWAAGDDAAVPDLASTVPG' A
#
# COMPACT_ATOMS: atom_id res chain seq x y z
N HIS A 1 26.29 9.74 12.35
CA HIS A 1 25.87 9.65 13.75
C HIS A 1 24.37 9.37 13.78
N VAL A 2 23.95 8.34 14.50
CA VAL A 2 22.55 7.89 14.62
C VAL A 2 22.20 7.85 16.10
N VAL A 3 21.05 8.43 16.45
CA VAL A 3 20.50 8.41 17.81
C VAL A 3 19.20 7.61 17.77
N LEU A 4 19.13 6.55 18.57
CA LEU A 4 17.94 5.71 18.68
C LEU A 4 16.92 6.35 19.62
N SER A 5 15.66 5.92 19.54
CA SER A 5 14.58 6.45 20.38
C SER A 5 14.75 6.15 21.88
N ASN A 6 15.59 5.18 22.24
CA ASN A 6 15.99 4.88 23.62
C ASN A 6 17.19 5.73 24.10
N GLY A 7 17.73 6.60 23.25
CA GLY A 7 18.88 7.45 23.53
C GLY A 7 20.24 6.79 23.29
N GLU A 8 20.30 5.55 22.79
CA GLU A 8 21.58 4.94 22.39
C GLU A 8 22.14 5.62 21.13
N GLU A 9 23.47 5.76 21.09
CA GLU A 9 24.17 6.50 20.06
C GLU A 9 25.19 5.63 19.33
N PHE A 10 25.22 5.76 18.01
CA PHE A 10 26.14 5.01 17.15
C PHE A 10 26.74 5.91 16.07
N ASP A 11 28.06 5.86 15.91
CA ASP A 11 28.71 6.43 14.74
C ASP A 11 28.61 5.48 13.55
N SER A 12 28.23 6.04 12.40
CA SER A 12 28.15 5.30 11.15
C SER A 12 28.53 6.19 9.97
N ALA A 13 29.25 5.59 9.03
CA ALA A 13 29.57 6.19 7.73
C ALA A 13 28.51 5.90 6.65
N LEU A 14 27.64 4.91 6.87
CA LEU A 14 26.58 4.52 5.94
C LEU A 14 25.35 3.99 6.69
N VAL A 15 24.16 4.40 6.25
CA VAL A 15 22.89 3.84 6.72
C VAL A 15 22.16 3.24 5.52
N VAL A 16 21.74 1.98 5.64
CA VAL A 16 20.84 1.33 4.68
C VAL A 16 19.45 1.30 5.31
N TRP A 17 18.48 1.93 4.66
CA TRP A 17 17.14 2.10 5.19
C TRP A 17 16.13 1.23 4.43
N THR A 18 15.61 0.21 5.09
CA THR A 18 14.65 -0.76 4.53
C THR A 18 13.35 -0.80 5.35
N ALA A 19 12.79 0.37 5.68
CA ALA A 19 11.61 0.48 6.54
C ALA A 19 10.25 0.15 5.85
N GLY A 20 10.28 -0.50 4.68
CA GLY A 20 9.10 -0.84 3.88
C GLY A 20 8.82 0.13 2.73
N ASN A 21 7.82 -0.20 1.92
CA ASN A 21 7.26 0.69 0.89
C ASN A 21 5.92 1.28 1.39
N ALA A 22 5.44 2.30 0.69
CA ALA A 22 4.05 2.75 0.75
C ALA A 22 3.53 2.87 -0.68
N SER A 23 2.20 2.94 -0.84
CA SER A 23 1.60 3.17 -2.15
C SER A 23 2.04 4.49 -2.78
N ASN A 24 2.01 4.55 -4.10
CA ASN A 24 2.38 5.72 -4.85
C ASN A 24 1.51 6.93 -4.45
N PRO A 25 2.12 8.09 -4.10
CA PRO A 25 1.40 9.30 -3.72
C PRO A 25 0.32 9.77 -4.69
N VAL A 26 0.45 9.46 -5.97
CA VAL A 26 -0.54 9.81 -6.98
C VAL A 26 -1.86 9.09 -6.75
N VAL A 27 -1.83 7.83 -6.34
CA VAL A 27 -3.02 7.03 -6.03
C VAL A 27 -3.79 7.68 -4.90
N HIS A 28 -3.11 7.97 -3.78
CA HIS A 28 -3.79 8.44 -2.57
C HIS A 28 -4.10 9.94 -2.54
N ASN A 29 -3.35 10.79 -3.26
CA ASN A 29 -3.55 12.26 -3.22
C ASN A 29 -4.20 12.84 -4.47
N HIS A 30 -4.13 12.15 -5.60
CA HIS A 30 -4.40 12.74 -6.92
C HIS A 30 -5.31 11.90 -7.81
N SER A 31 -6.01 10.91 -7.22
CA SER A 31 -7.07 10.17 -7.90
C SER A 31 -8.37 10.24 -7.11
N ASP A 32 -9.49 10.07 -7.80
CA ASP A 32 -10.84 9.88 -7.25
C ASP A 32 -11.22 8.38 -7.15
N LEU A 33 -10.25 7.49 -7.40
CA LEU A 33 -10.46 6.05 -7.31
C LEU A 33 -10.58 5.62 -5.84
N PRO A 34 -11.38 4.58 -5.56
CA PRO A 34 -11.57 4.10 -4.20
C PRO A 34 -10.27 3.51 -3.64
N ILE A 35 -9.90 3.95 -2.44
CA ILE A 35 -8.74 3.45 -1.68
C ILE A 35 -9.17 2.92 -0.31
N ASP A 36 -8.39 1.98 0.24
CA ASP A 36 -8.55 1.49 1.61
C ASP A 36 -7.86 2.40 2.64
N GLU A 37 -7.92 2.02 3.92
CA GLU A 37 -7.29 2.79 5.02
C GLU A 37 -5.75 2.87 4.92
N ARG A 38 -5.12 1.98 4.14
CA ARG A 38 -3.68 1.97 3.89
C ARG A 38 -3.29 2.80 2.67
N GLY A 39 -4.27 3.33 1.93
CA GLY A 39 -4.06 4.07 0.70
C GLY A 39 -3.83 3.20 -0.53
N LEU A 40 -4.22 1.92 -0.49
CA LEU A 40 -4.18 1.00 -1.63
C LEU A 40 -5.49 1.10 -2.42
N LEU A 41 -5.42 0.97 -3.75
CA LEU A 41 -6.61 0.87 -4.59
C LEU A 41 -7.43 -0.35 -4.19
N VAL A 42 -8.71 -0.13 -3.90
CA VAL A 42 -9.66 -1.21 -3.66
C VAL A 42 -9.91 -1.93 -4.98
N VAL A 43 -9.60 -3.23 -5.02
CA VAL A 43 -9.81 -4.06 -6.20
C VAL A 43 -10.50 -5.36 -5.86
N ARG A 44 -11.17 -5.92 -6.87
CA ARG A 44 -11.79 -7.24 -6.82
C ARG A 44 -10.76 -8.35 -7.11
N PRO A 45 -11.11 -9.63 -6.90
CA PRO A 45 -10.20 -10.75 -7.21
C PRO A 45 -9.84 -10.88 -8.70
N ASP A 46 -10.59 -10.23 -9.59
CA ASP A 46 -10.30 -10.14 -11.03
C ASP A 46 -9.64 -8.80 -11.42
N LEU A 47 -9.05 -8.10 -10.44
CA LEU A 47 -8.23 -6.90 -10.57
C LEU A 47 -8.96 -5.62 -11.00
N ARG A 48 -10.29 -5.66 -11.17
CA ARG A 48 -11.09 -4.47 -11.45
C ARG A 48 -11.18 -3.58 -10.22
N VAL A 49 -11.04 -2.27 -10.41
CA VAL A 49 -11.15 -1.28 -9.33
C VAL A 49 -12.60 -1.18 -8.85
N GLY A 50 -12.77 -1.15 -7.52
CA GLY A 50 -14.07 -1.05 -6.86
C GLY A 50 -14.40 -2.27 -6.01
N THR A 51 -15.62 -2.28 -5.48
CA THR A 51 -16.15 -3.30 -4.59
C THR A 51 -16.99 -4.33 -5.37
N ASP A 52 -17.56 -5.30 -4.65
CA ASP A 52 -18.50 -6.24 -5.25
C ASP A 52 -19.77 -5.57 -5.77
N SER A 53 -20.22 -4.50 -5.10
CA SER A 53 -21.44 -3.76 -5.43
C SER A 53 -21.20 -2.55 -6.33
N GLU A 54 -20.02 -1.96 -6.32
CA GLU A 54 -19.71 -0.73 -7.06
C GLU A 54 -18.38 -0.85 -7.81
N LEU A 55 -18.46 -1.00 -9.12
CA LEU A 55 -17.32 -1.11 -10.03
C LEU A 55 -16.99 0.25 -10.66
N VAL A 56 -15.70 0.57 -10.76
CA VAL A 56 -15.23 1.66 -11.63
C VAL A 56 -15.05 1.08 -13.03
N SER A 57 -15.80 1.61 -14.00
CA SER A 57 -15.70 1.17 -15.40
C SER A 57 -14.31 1.46 -15.97
N ASP A 58 -13.79 0.52 -16.74
CA ASP A 58 -12.53 0.66 -17.48
C ASP A 58 -11.28 0.94 -16.60
N ALA A 59 -11.32 0.55 -15.32
CA ALA A 59 -10.22 0.69 -14.38
C ALA A 59 -9.78 -0.65 -13.75
N TRP A 60 -8.47 -0.89 -13.73
CA TRP A 60 -7.82 -2.06 -13.12
C TRP A 60 -6.57 -1.65 -12.34
N ALA A 61 -6.25 -2.38 -11.29
CA ALA A 61 -5.00 -2.20 -10.54
C ALA A 61 -4.46 -3.53 -10.00
N ALA A 62 -3.14 -3.59 -9.81
CA ALA A 62 -2.43 -4.75 -9.31
C ALA A 62 -1.09 -4.32 -8.68
N GLY A 63 -0.44 -5.24 -7.96
CA GLY A 63 0.87 -4.99 -7.36
C GLY A 63 0.80 -4.16 -6.08
N ASP A 64 1.89 -3.45 -5.78
CA ASP A 64 2.14 -2.78 -4.50
C ASP A 64 1.12 -1.67 -4.16
N ASP A 65 0.41 -1.15 -5.17
CA ASP A 65 -0.59 -0.09 -5.01
C ASP A 65 -2.03 -0.61 -4.88
N ALA A 66 -2.25 -1.93 -4.89
CA ALA A 66 -3.59 -2.53 -4.94
C ALA A 66 -3.86 -3.48 -3.76
N ALA A 67 -5.02 -3.32 -3.12
CA ALA A 67 -5.52 -4.24 -2.11
C ALA A 67 -6.15 -5.47 -2.77
N VAL A 68 -5.31 -6.31 -3.41
CA VAL A 68 -5.77 -7.54 -4.09
C VAL A 68 -6.24 -8.56 -3.05
N PRO A 69 -7.50 -9.04 -3.11
CA PRO A 69 -7.99 -10.02 -2.14
C PRO A 69 -7.23 -11.34 -2.22
N ASP A 70 -6.71 -11.80 -1.08
CA ASP A 70 -6.16 -13.15 -0.95
C ASP A 70 -7.31 -14.16 -0.81
N LEU A 71 -7.60 -14.87 -1.91
CA LEU A 71 -8.66 -15.88 -1.95
C LEU A 71 -8.30 -17.19 -1.22
N ALA A 72 -7.02 -17.40 -0.90
CA ALA A 72 -6.55 -18.60 -0.20
C ALA A 72 -6.55 -18.42 1.32
N SER A 73 -6.55 -17.18 1.81
CA SER A 73 -6.56 -16.83 3.22
C SER A 73 -7.97 -16.56 3.75
N THR A 74 -8.27 -17.05 4.95
CA THR A 74 -9.48 -16.65 5.70
C THR A 74 -9.25 -15.39 6.53
N VAL A 75 -8.03 -14.83 6.51
CA VAL A 75 -7.65 -13.59 7.20
C VAL A 75 -7.37 -12.52 6.13
N PRO A 76 -8.02 -11.34 6.20
CA PRO A 76 -7.70 -10.23 5.32
C PRO A 76 -6.23 -9.81 5.44
N GLY A 77 -5.60 -9.49 4.29
CA GLY A 77 -4.21 -9.04 4.20
C GLY A 77 -4.01 -7.53 4.32
#